data_AF-D9XWG8-F1
#
_entry.id   AF-D9XWG8-F1
#
_cell.length_a   1.000
_cell.length_b   1.000
_cell.length_c   1.000
_cell.angle_alpha   90.00
_cell.angle_beta   90.00
_cell.angle_gamma   90.00
#
_symmetry.space_group_name_H-M   'P 1'
#
loop_
_entity.id
_entity.type
_entity.pdbx_description
1 polymer ?
#
loop_
_entity_poly.entity_id
_entity_poly.type
_entity_poly.pdbx_seq_one_letter_code
_entity_poly.pdbx_strand_id
1 'polypeptide(L)'
;MLDDARVIEIIRTLIESLANGFPGLREMRQNKQRSKLGAELFVLYTTLNSLFLTGAEIVELLEKFAADTQPLESRSSDDYDRAYELQLKNLVRQQKKAITDVREAFDRRSTVLQIIEPDAYNRLIPLLGLKEGALSSLHMILMREHLALGPSQEDLDRWSLLNSERMNSIRSTRNPLLDGLSGGQIADRHFDWQGSAIPLTPWGPEVHPRIVQYLDTRRPAAQLDEARSALALLRTSLTEHFTLEDILLEFSRKPPRH
;
A
#
# COMPACT_ATOMS: atom_id res chain seq x y z
N MET A 1 -52.04 1.73 4.00
CA MET A 1 -50.57 1.77 3.87
C MET A 1 -50.01 1.53 5.25
N LEU A 2 -49.25 0.45 5.45
CA LEU A 2 -48.49 0.27 6.68
C LEU A 2 -47.31 1.23 6.63
N ASP A 3 -47.16 2.00 7.70
CA ASP A 3 -46.06 2.95 7.89
C ASP A 3 -44.72 2.20 7.87
N ASP A 4 -43.74 2.64 7.06
CA ASP A 4 -42.47 1.94 6.85
C ASP A 4 -41.73 1.66 8.16
N ALA A 5 -41.92 2.54 9.16
CA ALA A 5 -41.42 2.36 10.52
C ALA A 5 -41.93 1.09 11.20
N ARG A 6 -43.22 0.75 11.02
CA ARG A 6 -43.82 -0.45 11.62
C ARG A 6 -43.36 -1.74 10.93
N VAL A 7 -43.10 -1.68 9.63
CA VAL A 7 -42.56 -2.83 8.88
C VAL A 7 -41.14 -3.16 9.36
N ILE A 8 -40.30 -2.14 9.55
CA ILE A 8 -38.94 -2.31 10.09
C ILE A 8 -38.95 -2.83 11.52
N GLU A 9 -39.87 -2.35 12.35
CA GLU A 9 -40.00 -2.77 13.76
C GLU A 9 -40.44 -4.23 13.89
N ILE A 10 -41.38 -4.68 13.05
CA ILE A 10 -41.83 -6.08 12.97
C ILE A 10 -40.70 -7.00 12.47
N ILE A 11 -39.94 -6.56 11.45
CA ILE A 11 -38.79 -7.31 10.94
C ILE A 11 -37.70 -7.42 12.00
N ARG A 12 -37.42 -6.34 12.75
CA ARG A 12 -36.45 -6.37 13.86
C ARG A 12 -36.89 -7.35 14.96
N THR A 13 -38.14 -7.29 15.39
CA THR A 13 -38.65 -8.20 16.45
C THR A 13 -38.66 -9.67 16.02
N LEU A 14 -38.98 -9.96 14.75
CA LEU A 14 -38.88 -11.31 14.19
C LEU A 14 -37.43 -11.80 14.13
N ILE A 15 -36.49 -10.94 13.70
CA ILE A 15 -35.06 -11.28 13.64
C ILE A 15 -34.49 -11.49 15.06
N GLU A 16 -34.87 -10.67 16.03
CA GLU A 16 -34.43 -10.80 17.43
C GLU A 16 -35.02 -12.06 18.08
N SER A 17 -36.30 -12.36 17.83
CA SER A 17 -36.94 -13.58 18.33
C SER A 17 -36.33 -14.85 17.73
N LEU A 18 -36.04 -14.84 16.42
CA LEU A 18 -35.34 -15.95 15.75
C LEU A 18 -33.87 -16.09 16.19
N ALA A 19 -33.17 -14.97 16.42
CA ALA A 19 -31.79 -14.98 16.92
C ALA A 19 -31.69 -15.46 18.37
N ASN A 20 -32.70 -15.20 19.20
CA ASN A 20 -32.77 -15.66 20.58
C ASN A 20 -33.25 -17.12 20.70
N GLY A 21 -34.01 -17.63 19.72
CA GLY A 21 -34.50 -19.01 19.69
C GLY A 21 -33.47 -20.06 19.27
N PHE A 22 -32.37 -19.66 18.63
CA PHE A 22 -31.34 -20.58 18.12
C PHE A 22 -29.93 -20.03 18.42
N PRO A 23 -29.36 -20.29 19.61
CA PRO A 23 -28.00 -19.84 19.96
C PRO A 23 -26.94 -20.26 18.92
N GLY A 24 -27.11 -21.43 18.32
CA GLY A 24 -26.23 -21.93 17.25
C GLY A 24 -26.24 -21.10 15.96
N LEU A 25 -27.33 -20.41 15.61
CA LEU A 25 -27.38 -19.57 14.41
C LEU A 25 -26.58 -18.27 14.59
N ARG A 26 -26.57 -17.71 15.79
CA ARG A 26 -25.78 -16.52 16.13
C ARG A 26 -24.29 -16.84 16.12
N GLU A 27 -23.90 -17.94 16.74
CA GLU A 27 -22.51 -18.45 16.69
C GLU A 27 -22.07 -18.79 15.27
N MET A 28 -22.92 -19.47 14.47
CA MET A 28 -22.62 -19.72 13.05
C MET A 28 -22.40 -18.43 12.26
N ARG A 29 -23.25 -17.41 12.48
CA ARG A 29 -23.14 -16.13 11.79
C ARG A 29 -21.88 -15.38 12.20
N GLN A 30 -21.57 -15.36 13.50
CA GLN A 30 -20.35 -14.74 14.02
C GLN A 30 -19.10 -15.46 13.51
N ASN A 31 -19.08 -16.80 13.54
CA ASN A 31 -17.99 -17.60 12.99
C ASN A 31 -17.84 -17.35 11.49
N LYS A 32 -18.93 -17.34 10.72
CA LYS A 32 -18.88 -17.03 9.28
C LYS A 32 -18.34 -15.62 9.00
N GLN A 33 -18.74 -14.62 9.80
CA GLN A 33 -18.21 -13.27 9.69
C GLN A 33 -16.72 -13.20 10.04
N ARG A 34 -16.30 -13.91 11.10
CA ARG A 34 -14.90 -14.00 11.52
C ARG A 34 -14.04 -14.72 10.47
N SER A 35 -14.49 -15.85 9.93
CA SER A 35 -13.82 -16.56 8.85
C SER A 35 -13.67 -15.69 7.59
N LYS A 36 -14.76 -15.02 7.18
CA LYS A 36 -14.71 -14.08 6.05
C LYS A 36 -13.71 -12.95 6.29
N LEU A 37 -13.72 -12.37 7.49
CA LEU A 37 -12.80 -11.31 7.86
C LEU A 37 -11.35 -11.78 7.89
N GLY A 38 -11.09 -12.95 8.49
CA GLY A 38 -9.76 -13.56 8.51
C GLY A 38 -9.23 -13.84 7.11
N ALA A 39 -10.05 -14.39 6.22
CA ALA A 39 -9.67 -14.62 4.83
C ALA A 39 -9.37 -13.31 4.08
N GLU A 40 -10.19 -12.28 4.28
CA GLU A 40 -9.98 -10.97 3.66
C GLU A 40 -8.69 -10.28 4.15
N LEU A 41 -8.41 -10.36 5.46
CA LEU A 41 -7.18 -9.84 6.05
C LEU A 41 -5.95 -10.64 5.63
N PHE A 42 -6.10 -11.96 5.45
CA PHE A 42 -5.04 -12.81 4.92
C PHE A 42 -4.69 -12.43 3.47
N VAL A 43 -5.68 -12.20 2.61
CA VAL A 43 -5.45 -11.71 1.24
C VAL A 43 -4.73 -10.36 1.26
N LEU A 44 -5.13 -9.44 2.15
CA LEU A 44 -4.43 -8.17 2.33
C LEU A 44 -2.97 -8.38 2.72
N TYR A 45 -2.71 -9.24 3.71
CA TYR A 45 -1.35 -9.59 4.13
C TYR A 45 -0.52 -10.18 2.98
N THR A 46 -1.06 -11.12 2.20
CA THR A 46 -0.32 -11.70 1.07
C THR A 46 -0.04 -10.67 -0.02
N THR A 47 -0.97 -9.73 -0.25
CA THR A 47 -0.79 -8.67 -1.25
C THR A 47 0.27 -7.66 -0.78
N LEU A 48 0.26 -7.30 0.50
CA LEU A 48 1.33 -6.51 1.12
C LEU A 48 2.68 -7.20 1.02
N ASN A 49 2.75 -8.50 1.32
CA ASN A 49 3.99 -9.25 1.23
C ASN A 49 4.55 -9.26 -0.20
N SER A 50 3.69 -9.49 -1.20
CA SER A 50 4.06 -9.39 -2.62
C SER A 50 4.61 -8.00 -2.97
N LEU A 51 3.94 -6.94 -2.49
CA LEU A 51 4.40 -5.57 -2.66
C LEU A 51 5.81 -5.33 -2.06
N PHE A 52 6.15 -5.97 -0.95
CA PHE A 52 7.49 -5.86 -0.37
C PHE A 52 8.54 -6.65 -1.14
N LEU A 53 8.18 -7.82 -1.69
CA LEU A 53 9.09 -8.62 -2.51
C LEU A 53 9.48 -7.85 -3.78
N THR A 54 8.50 -7.32 -4.52
CA THR A 54 8.78 -6.52 -5.71
C THR A 54 9.55 -5.23 -5.37
N GLY A 55 9.29 -4.61 -4.22
CA GLY A 55 10.09 -3.49 -3.71
C GLY A 55 11.55 -3.87 -3.47
N ALA A 56 11.80 -5.04 -2.88
CA ALA A 56 13.16 -5.54 -2.65
C ALA A 56 13.89 -5.86 -3.96
N GLU A 57 13.21 -6.46 -4.94
CA GLU A 57 13.76 -6.70 -6.28
C GLU A 57 14.18 -5.41 -6.99
N ILE A 58 13.40 -4.33 -6.84
CA ILE A 58 13.77 -3.00 -7.37
C ILE A 58 15.05 -2.50 -6.71
N VAL A 59 15.13 -2.56 -5.37
CA VAL A 59 16.31 -2.08 -4.63
C VAL A 59 17.55 -2.90 -4.99
N GLU A 60 17.43 -4.23 -5.03
CA GLU A 60 18.53 -5.12 -5.41
C GLU A 60 19.02 -4.83 -6.84
N LEU A 61 18.11 -4.56 -7.78
CA LEU A 61 18.48 -4.21 -9.15
C LEU A 61 19.25 -2.88 -9.20
N LEU A 62 18.83 -1.87 -8.43
CA LEU A 62 19.51 -0.59 -8.34
C LEU A 62 20.89 -0.71 -7.67
N GLU A 63 21.00 -1.50 -6.60
CA GLU A 63 22.27 -1.76 -5.91
C GLU A 63 23.26 -2.50 -6.80
N LYS A 64 22.80 -3.51 -7.56
CA LYS A 64 23.64 -4.20 -8.56
C LYS A 64 24.14 -3.24 -9.64
N PHE A 65 23.26 -2.39 -10.16
CA PHE A 65 23.63 -1.39 -11.15
C PHE A 65 24.66 -0.39 -10.60
N ALA A 66 24.49 0.05 -9.35
CA ALA A 66 25.41 0.99 -8.68
C ALA A 66 26.77 0.36 -8.34
N ALA A 67 26.79 -0.92 -7.94
CA ALA A 67 28.00 -1.65 -7.59
C ALA A 67 28.86 -2.01 -8.81
N ASP A 68 28.28 -2.00 -10.00
CA ASP A 68 29.01 -2.22 -11.24
C ASP A 68 29.88 -0.98 -11.55
N THR A 69 31.17 -1.08 -11.26
CA THR A 69 32.16 0.00 -11.36
C THR A 69 32.64 0.26 -12.78
N GLN A 70 32.18 -0.49 -13.79
CA GLN A 70 32.58 -0.22 -15.17
C GLN A 70 31.99 1.12 -15.64
N PRO A 71 32.82 2.07 -16.09
CA PRO A 71 32.32 3.31 -16.68
C PRO A 71 31.34 3.00 -17.81
N LEU A 72 30.16 3.65 -17.81
CA LEU A 72 29.15 3.51 -18.88
C LEU A 72 29.77 3.69 -20.28
N GLU A 73 30.71 4.62 -20.42
CA GLU A 73 31.43 4.92 -21.67
C GLU A 73 32.31 3.75 -22.18
N SER A 74 32.66 2.81 -21.30
CA SER A 74 33.49 1.64 -21.61
C SER A 74 32.68 0.35 -21.77
N ARG A 75 31.36 0.38 -21.50
CA ARG A 75 30.47 -0.74 -21.79
C ARG A 75 30.13 -0.74 -23.28
N SER A 76 30.63 -1.73 -24.01
CA SER A 76 30.36 -1.88 -25.45
C SER A 76 28.95 -2.41 -25.76
N SER A 77 27.98 -2.31 -24.85
CA SER A 77 26.71 -3.03 -24.94
C SER A 77 25.53 -2.18 -24.52
N ASP A 78 24.93 -1.49 -25.51
CA ASP A 78 23.56 -0.97 -25.43
C ASP A 78 22.57 -2.03 -24.91
N ASP A 79 22.83 -3.32 -25.16
CA ASP A 79 21.96 -4.43 -24.76
C ASP A 79 21.91 -4.66 -23.24
N TYR A 80 23.02 -4.42 -22.52
CA TYR A 80 23.06 -4.59 -21.06
C TYR A 80 22.23 -3.53 -20.34
N ASP A 81 22.47 -2.26 -20.65
CA ASP A 81 21.73 -1.15 -20.03
C ASP A 81 20.25 -1.19 -20.41
N ARG A 82 19.93 -1.58 -21.65
CA ARG A 82 18.55 -1.80 -22.10
C ARG A 82 17.85 -2.95 -21.39
N ALA A 83 18.56 -4.03 -21.06
CA ALA A 83 17.99 -5.13 -20.28
C ALA A 83 17.66 -4.68 -18.85
N TYR A 84 18.56 -3.93 -18.20
CA TYR A 84 18.31 -3.33 -16.89
C TYR A 84 17.12 -2.38 -16.90
N GLU A 85 17.05 -1.49 -17.89
CA GLU A 85 15.96 -0.55 -18.07
C GLU A 85 14.61 -1.27 -18.20
N LEU A 86 14.54 -2.28 -19.08
CA LEU A 86 13.32 -3.03 -19.30
C LEU A 86 12.87 -3.79 -18.03
N GLN A 87 13.82 -4.38 -17.32
CA GLN A 87 13.54 -5.07 -16.06
C GLN A 87 13.02 -4.10 -15.00
N LEU A 88 13.69 -2.97 -14.79
CA LEU A 88 13.28 -1.95 -13.83
C LEU A 88 11.88 -1.40 -14.15
N LYS A 89 11.61 -1.13 -15.43
CA LYS A 89 10.30 -0.66 -15.90
C LYS A 89 9.18 -1.65 -15.60
N ASN A 90 9.45 -2.94 -15.78
CA ASN A 90 8.48 -4.00 -15.47
C ASN A 90 8.22 -4.11 -13.97
N LEU A 91 9.28 -4.10 -13.14
CA LEU A 91 9.15 -4.14 -11.68
C LEU A 91 8.38 -2.92 -11.15
N VAL A 92 8.67 -1.72 -11.65
CA VAL A 92 7.96 -0.50 -11.23
C VAL A 92 6.47 -0.55 -11.59
N ARG A 93 6.12 -1.07 -12.77
CA ARG A 93 4.71 -1.27 -13.17
C ARG A 93 4.00 -2.27 -12.26
N GLN A 94 4.65 -3.39 -11.94
CA GLN A 94 4.12 -4.39 -11.03
C GLN A 94 3.93 -3.80 -9.63
N GLN A 95 4.95 -3.09 -9.11
CA GLN A 95 4.89 -2.40 -7.83
C GLN A 95 3.75 -1.40 -7.78
N LYS A 96 3.58 -0.56 -8.81
CA LYS A 96 2.49 0.42 -8.88
C LYS A 96 1.12 -0.25 -8.78
N LYS A 97 0.90 -1.30 -9.58
CA LYS A 97 -0.34 -2.08 -9.54
C LYS A 97 -0.57 -2.66 -8.14
N ALA A 98 0.45 -3.28 -7.54
CA ALA A 98 0.36 -3.86 -6.21
C ALA A 98 0.02 -2.80 -5.14
N ILE A 99 0.57 -1.58 -5.22
CA ILE A 99 0.20 -0.51 -4.29
C ILE A 99 -1.25 -0.10 -4.45
N THR A 100 -1.73 0.07 -5.68
CA THR A 100 -3.13 0.39 -5.93
C THR A 100 -4.05 -0.69 -5.37
N ASP A 101 -3.76 -1.97 -5.65
CA ASP A 101 -4.54 -3.11 -5.15
C ASP A 101 -4.55 -3.15 -3.61
N VAL A 102 -3.40 -2.92 -2.97
CA VAL A 102 -3.28 -2.84 -1.50
C VAL A 102 -4.07 -1.66 -0.96
N ARG A 103 -3.95 -0.46 -1.55
CA ARG A 103 -4.67 0.73 -1.10
C ARG A 103 -6.18 0.53 -1.15
N GLU A 104 -6.70 0.02 -2.27
CA GLU A 104 -8.12 -0.30 -2.35
C GLU A 104 -8.54 -1.35 -1.30
N ALA A 105 -7.68 -2.33 -1.04
CA ALA A 105 -7.93 -3.35 -0.03
C ALA A 105 -7.93 -2.77 1.40
N PHE A 106 -7.09 -1.77 1.69
CA PHE A 106 -7.08 -0.99 2.93
C PHE A 106 -8.33 -0.11 3.05
N ASP A 107 -8.67 0.65 2.01
CA ASP A 107 -9.81 1.58 2.04
C ASP A 107 -11.12 0.84 2.32
N ARG A 108 -11.32 -0.32 1.65
CA ARG A 108 -12.47 -1.21 1.87
C ARG A 108 -12.55 -1.76 3.30
N ARG A 109 -11.44 -1.77 4.06
CA ARG A 109 -11.31 -2.45 5.36
C ARG A 109 -10.79 -1.54 6.47
N SER A 110 -10.73 -0.24 6.22
CA SER A 110 -10.09 0.75 7.08
C SER A 110 -10.63 0.70 8.50
N THR A 111 -11.95 0.68 8.67
CA THR A 111 -12.60 0.58 9.98
C THR A 111 -12.20 -0.68 10.75
N VAL A 112 -12.15 -1.83 10.10
CA VAL A 112 -11.81 -3.09 10.75
C VAL A 112 -10.34 -3.08 11.17
N LEU A 113 -9.45 -2.68 10.27
CA LEU A 113 -8.02 -2.64 10.54
C LEU A 113 -7.68 -1.66 11.66
N GLN A 114 -8.35 -0.50 11.71
CA GLN A 114 -8.20 0.45 12.81
C GLN A 114 -8.65 -0.10 14.17
N ILE A 115 -9.61 -1.03 14.19
CA ILE A 115 -10.10 -1.64 15.43
C ILE A 115 -9.17 -2.76 15.90
N ILE A 116 -8.73 -3.61 14.97
CA ILE A 116 -7.92 -4.79 15.29
C ILE A 116 -6.47 -4.40 15.57
N GLU A 117 -5.88 -3.56 14.71
CA GLU A 117 -4.46 -3.22 14.77
C GLU A 117 -4.22 -1.75 14.38
N PRO A 118 -4.57 -0.79 15.27
CA PRO A 118 -4.46 0.63 14.97
C PRO A 118 -3.02 1.07 14.69
N ASP A 119 -2.03 0.49 15.36
CA ASP A 119 -0.62 0.89 15.22
C ASP A 119 -0.06 0.50 13.86
N ALA A 120 -0.28 -0.74 13.40
CA ALA A 120 0.14 -1.14 12.06
C ALA A 120 -0.63 -0.35 10.99
N TYR A 121 -1.93 -0.11 11.17
CA TYR A 121 -2.73 0.70 10.23
C TYR A 121 -2.15 2.13 10.09
N ASN A 122 -1.91 2.80 11.22
CA ASN A 122 -1.40 4.17 11.25
C ASN A 122 0.02 4.28 10.67
N ARG A 123 0.84 3.23 10.74
CA ARG A 123 2.17 3.18 10.10
C ARG A 123 2.09 2.88 8.61
N LEU A 124 1.23 1.93 8.20
CA LEU A 124 1.19 1.45 6.81
C LEU A 124 0.50 2.42 5.86
N ILE A 125 -0.58 3.09 6.26
CA ILE A 125 -1.33 3.99 5.37
C ILE A 125 -0.48 5.14 4.84
N PRO A 126 0.30 5.87 5.67
CA PRO A 126 1.23 6.88 5.18
C PRO A 126 2.24 6.32 4.19
N LEU A 127 2.87 5.20 4.52
CA LEU A 127 3.87 4.56 3.66
C LEU A 127 3.29 4.16 2.30
N LEU A 128 2.06 3.65 2.26
CA LEU A 128 1.39 3.27 1.02
C LEU A 128 1.06 4.48 0.15
N GLY A 129 0.49 5.55 0.72
CA GLY A 129 0.18 6.77 -0.03
C GLY A 129 1.44 7.43 -0.61
N LEU A 130 2.52 7.47 0.18
CA LEU A 130 3.80 8.04 -0.24
C LEU A 130 4.47 7.21 -1.33
N LYS A 131 4.48 5.87 -1.17
CA LYS A 131 4.99 4.98 -2.21
C LYS A 131 4.12 5.01 -3.47
N GLU A 132 2.80 5.14 -3.36
CA GLU A 132 1.93 5.29 -4.53
C GLU A 132 2.22 6.58 -5.29
N GLY A 133 2.36 7.70 -4.58
CA GLY A 133 2.73 8.99 -5.16
C GLY A 133 4.10 8.90 -5.84
N ALA A 134 5.09 8.34 -5.14
CA ALA A 134 6.44 8.14 -5.65
C ALA A 134 6.45 7.22 -6.89
N LEU A 135 5.73 6.10 -6.88
CA LEU A 135 5.64 5.18 -8.01
C LEU A 135 4.78 5.71 -9.14
N SER A 136 3.76 6.52 -8.87
CA SER A 136 2.97 7.18 -9.90
C SER A 136 3.80 8.25 -10.59
N SER A 137 4.58 9.01 -9.83
CA SER A 137 5.61 9.89 -10.35
C SER A 137 6.64 9.08 -11.14
N LEU A 138 7.28 8.06 -10.56
CA LEU A 138 8.25 7.20 -11.25
C LEU A 138 7.67 6.57 -12.51
N HIS A 139 6.41 6.14 -12.51
CA HIS A 139 5.73 5.59 -13.68
C HIS A 139 5.43 6.64 -14.75
N MET A 140 4.87 7.80 -14.38
CA MET A 140 4.67 8.92 -15.32
C MET A 140 5.99 9.39 -15.90
N ILE A 141 7.02 9.40 -15.07
CA ILE A 141 8.35 9.85 -15.38
C ILE A 141 9.04 8.78 -16.27
N LEU A 142 8.92 7.47 -16.00
CA LEU A 142 9.35 6.36 -16.89
C LEU A 142 8.62 6.38 -18.24
N MET A 143 7.36 6.80 -18.26
CA MET A 143 6.59 6.99 -19.50
C MET A 143 7.04 8.24 -20.28
N ARG A 144 7.75 9.16 -19.63
CA ARG A 144 8.38 10.36 -20.20
C ARG A 144 9.90 10.23 -20.26
N GLU A 145 10.44 9.02 -20.16
CA GLU A 145 11.88 8.75 -20.18
C GLU A 145 12.66 9.49 -19.09
N HIS A 146 12.17 9.55 -17.86
CA HIS A 146 12.94 10.02 -16.72
C HIS A 146 12.77 9.11 -15.45
N LEU A 147 13.66 9.17 -14.46
CA LEU A 147 13.62 8.47 -13.17
C LEU A 147 13.38 9.48 -12.04
N ALA A 148 12.32 9.33 -11.26
CA ALA A 148 12.03 10.21 -10.13
C ALA A 148 12.81 9.74 -8.89
N LEU A 149 13.46 10.65 -8.16
CA LEU A 149 14.20 10.31 -6.94
C LEU A 149 13.33 10.22 -5.66
N GLY A 150 12.01 10.37 -5.80
CA GLY A 150 11.01 10.13 -4.75
C GLY A 150 10.96 11.17 -3.61
N PRO A 151 9.93 11.12 -2.73
CA PRO A 151 9.74 12.03 -1.58
C PRO A 151 10.80 11.82 -0.51
N SER A 152 11.41 12.89 0.01
CA SER A 152 12.42 12.88 1.11
C SER A 152 11.85 12.37 2.43
N GLN A 153 12.70 11.96 3.40
CA GLN A 153 12.23 11.60 4.75
C GLN A 153 11.46 12.76 5.40
N GLU A 154 11.90 14.00 5.16
CA GLU A 154 11.18 15.20 5.62
C GLU A 154 9.77 15.30 5.00
N ASP A 155 9.62 14.92 3.73
CA ASP A 155 8.30 14.82 3.09
C ASP A 155 7.46 13.71 3.76
N LEU A 156 8.07 12.59 4.15
CA LEU A 156 7.38 11.51 4.87
C LEU A 156 6.89 11.97 6.26
N ASP A 157 7.77 12.62 7.03
CA ASP A 157 7.48 13.08 8.39
C ASP A 157 6.36 14.14 8.38
N ARG A 158 6.40 15.05 7.40
CA ARG A 158 5.37 16.09 7.23
C ARG A 158 4.04 15.51 6.77
N TRP A 159 4.05 14.51 5.89
CA TRP A 159 2.82 13.83 5.46
C TRP A 159 2.18 13.02 6.59
N SER A 160 3.02 12.35 7.39
CA SER A 160 2.58 11.67 8.62
C SER A 160 1.90 12.63 9.59
N LEU A 161 2.47 13.82 9.80
CA LEU A 161 1.88 14.88 10.61
C LEU A 161 0.50 15.29 10.06
N LEU A 162 0.41 15.64 8.77
CA LEU A 162 -0.85 16.04 8.12
C LEU A 162 -1.92 14.94 8.19
N ASN A 163 -1.55 13.68 8.03
CA ASN A 163 -2.49 12.57 8.13
C ASN A 163 -2.94 12.31 9.57
N SER A 164 -2.05 12.47 10.54
CA SER A 164 -2.41 12.38 11.95
C SER A 164 -3.38 13.49 12.36
N GLU A 165 -3.16 14.72 11.88
CA GLU A 165 -4.07 15.86 12.04
C GLU A 165 -5.42 15.59 11.37
N ARG A 166 -5.41 15.04 10.14
CA ARG A 166 -6.64 14.66 9.43
C ARG A 166 -7.42 13.58 10.16
N MET A 167 -6.76 12.54 10.66
CA MET A 167 -7.42 11.48 11.44
C MET A 167 -7.99 12.00 12.76
N ASN A 168 -7.28 12.91 13.42
CA ASN A 168 -7.78 13.61 14.60
C ASN A 168 -8.98 14.50 14.27
N SER A 169 -8.98 15.17 13.10
CA SER A 169 -10.11 15.97 12.64
C SER A 169 -11.32 15.12 12.22
N ILE A 170 -11.13 13.90 11.72
CA ILE A 170 -12.24 13.00 11.37
C ILE A 170 -12.96 12.52 12.64
N ARG A 171 -12.25 12.37 13.76
CA ARG A 171 -12.83 12.11 15.09
C ARG A 171 -13.59 13.33 15.65
N SER A 172 -13.22 14.53 15.21
CA SER A 172 -13.88 15.81 15.52
C SER A 172 -14.87 16.19 14.40
N THR A 173 -16.05 15.55 14.36
CA THR A 173 -17.27 15.96 13.61
C THR A 173 -17.09 16.98 12.46
N ARG A 174 -17.18 16.49 11.20
CA ARG A 174 -17.47 17.23 9.95
C ARG A 174 -17.06 18.71 9.95
N ASN A 175 -15.79 19.00 9.66
CA ASN A 175 -15.37 20.36 9.32
C ASN A 175 -15.06 20.45 7.81
N PRO A 176 -15.98 20.95 6.96
CA PRO A 176 -15.84 20.99 5.50
C PRO A 176 -14.76 21.97 5.00
N LEU A 177 -14.09 22.71 5.89
CA LEU A 177 -12.99 23.62 5.55
C LEU A 177 -11.64 22.90 5.33
N LEU A 178 -11.49 21.63 5.75
CA LEU A 178 -10.24 20.87 5.59
C LEU A 178 -10.09 20.16 4.23
N ASP A 179 -11.18 20.03 3.46
CA ASP A 179 -11.11 19.48 2.09
C ASP A 179 -10.39 20.44 1.11
N GLY A 180 -10.33 21.74 1.42
CA GLY A 180 -9.66 22.73 0.58
C GLY A 180 -8.13 22.82 0.75
N LEU A 181 -7.61 22.49 1.94
CA LEU A 181 -6.18 22.66 2.26
C LEU A 181 -5.32 21.42 1.98
N SER A 182 -5.94 20.23 1.89
CA SER A 182 -5.21 18.96 1.79
C SER A 182 -4.74 18.63 0.37
N GLY A 183 -5.42 19.10 -0.67
CA GLY A 183 -5.09 18.77 -2.06
C GLY A 183 -4.01 19.65 -2.69
N GLY A 184 -4.02 20.96 -2.41
CA GLY A 184 -3.18 21.95 -3.08
C GLY A 184 -1.69 21.85 -2.72
N GLN A 185 -1.36 21.71 -1.43
CA GLN A 185 0.05 21.66 -1.00
C GLN A 185 0.76 20.35 -1.36
N ILE A 186 0.02 19.25 -1.48
CA ILE A 186 0.54 17.97 -1.97
C ILE A 186 0.74 18.03 -3.50
N ALA A 187 -0.16 18.70 -4.23
CA ALA A 187 -0.07 18.89 -5.67
C ALA A 187 1.08 19.83 -6.07
N ASP A 188 1.32 20.91 -5.33
CA ASP A 188 2.41 21.87 -5.61
C ASP A 188 3.80 21.25 -5.44
N ARG A 189 3.95 20.18 -4.64
CA ARG A 189 5.24 19.49 -4.43
C ARG A 189 5.45 18.27 -5.31
N HIS A 190 4.39 17.71 -5.88
CA HIS A 190 4.51 16.77 -6.99
C HIS A 190 5.32 17.37 -8.16
N PHE A 191 5.36 18.71 -8.29
CA PHE A 191 6.14 19.44 -9.27
C PHE A 191 7.66 19.48 -8.96
N ASP A 192 8.08 19.52 -7.70
CA ASP A 192 9.52 19.53 -7.35
C ASP A 192 10.22 18.20 -7.68
N TRP A 193 9.49 17.07 -7.60
CA TRP A 193 10.05 15.76 -7.95
C TRP A 193 10.37 15.62 -9.43
N GLN A 194 9.66 16.35 -10.30
CA GLN A 194 9.98 16.41 -11.74
C GLN A 194 11.29 17.16 -11.99
N GLY A 195 11.61 18.18 -11.20
CA GLY A 195 12.87 18.94 -11.32
C GLY A 195 14.12 18.14 -10.95
N SER A 196 13.97 17.12 -10.10
CA SER A 196 15.05 16.20 -9.69
C SER A 196 15.17 14.93 -10.56
N ALA A 197 14.35 14.79 -11.59
CA ALA A 197 14.27 13.55 -12.35
C ALA A 197 15.50 13.33 -13.26
N ILE A 198 15.89 12.06 -13.42
CA ILE A 198 17.02 11.62 -14.25
C ILE A 198 16.52 11.28 -15.64
N PRO A 199 17.03 11.82 -16.76
CA PRO A 199 16.65 11.30 -18.07
C PRO A 199 17.03 9.81 -18.22
N LEU A 200 16.14 9.01 -18.79
CA LEU A 200 16.25 7.56 -18.95
C LEU A 200 16.63 7.14 -20.37
N THR A 201 16.74 8.06 -21.32
CA THR A 201 17.28 7.70 -22.64
C THR A 201 17.98 8.86 -23.34
N PRO A 202 19.16 8.61 -23.92
CA PRO A 202 20.04 7.48 -23.56
C PRO A 202 20.42 7.56 -22.07
N TRP A 203 20.69 6.42 -21.40
CA TRP A 203 21.31 6.45 -20.07
C TRP A 203 22.68 7.07 -20.20
N GLY A 204 22.74 8.37 -19.95
CA GLY A 204 23.99 9.10 -19.99
C GLY A 204 24.85 8.81 -18.75
N PRO A 205 26.09 9.29 -18.76
CA PRO A 205 27.01 9.15 -17.63
C PRO A 205 26.47 9.71 -16.31
N GLU A 206 25.41 10.53 -16.34
CA GLU A 206 24.72 11.07 -15.17
C GLU A 206 23.81 10.09 -14.43
N VAL A 207 23.42 8.96 -15.05
CA VAL A 207 22.45 8.03 -14.44
C VAL A 207 23.05 7.30 -13.25
N HIS A 208 24.26 6.74 -13.41
CA HIS A 208 24.98 6.03 -12.35
C HIS A 208 25.19 6.87 -11.08
N PRO A 209 25.80 8.08 -11.12
CA PRO A 209 26.03 8.86 -9.91
C PRO A 209 24.74 9.27 -9.20
N ARG A 210 23.64 9.44 -9.94
CA ARG A 210 22.35 9.78 -9.35
C ARG A 210 21.66 8.57 -8.71
N ILE A 211 21.81 7.36 -9.26
CA ILE A 211 21.38 6.11 -8.59
C ILE A 211 22.19 5.91 -7.31
N VAL A 212 23.51 6.11 -7.36
CA VAL A 212 24.38 6.06 -6.18
C VAL A 212 23.91 7.08 -5.13
N GLN A 213 23.67 8.33 -5.52
CA GLN A 213 23.15 9.37 -4.64
C GLN A 213 21.80 8.98 -4.03
N TYR A 214 20.90 8.39 -4.81
CA TYR A 214 19.61 7.91 -4.32
C TYR A 214 19.76 6.83 -3.26
N LEU A 215 20.57 5.80 -3.53
CA LEU A 215 20.80 4.71 -2.59
C LEU A 215 21.42 5.21 -1.28
N ASP A 216 22.37 6.15 -1.36
CA ASP A 216 23.03 6.72 -0.18
C ASP A 216 22.11 7.66 0.62
N THR A 217 21.43 8.59 -0.07
CA THR A 217 20.60 9.60 0.58
C THR A 217 19.32 9.00 1.14
N ARG A 218 18.69 8.07 0.40
CA ARG A 218 17.35 7.58 0.73
C ARG A 218 17.34 6.23 1.42
N ARG A 219 18.43 5.46 1.30
CA ARG A 219 18.58 4.15 1.96
C ARG A 219 17.34 3.26 1.81
N PRO A 220 16.86 3.03 0.58
CA PRO A 220 15.57 2.36 0.35
C PRO A 220 15.51 0.94 0.92
N ALA A 221 16.65 0.25 1.07
CA ALA A 221 16.75 -1.01 1.79
C ALA A 221 16.31 -0.88 3.27
N ALA A 222 16.81 0.13 3.99
CA ALA A 222 16.43 0.38 5.37
C ALA A 222 14.93 0.73 5.51
N GLN A 223 14.39 1.51 4.56
CA GLN A 223 12.96 1.83 4.50
C GLN A 223 12.10 0.57 4.25
N LEU A 224 12.58 -0.37 3.44
CA LEU A 224 11.92 -1.67 3.24
C LEU A 224 11.93 -2.50 4.53
N ASP A 225 13.04 -2.51 5.27
CA ASP A 225 13.14 -3.24 6.53
C ASP A 225 12.23 -2.67 7.62
N GLU A 226 12.12 -1.34 7.73
CA GLU A 226 11.15 -0.70 8.63
C GLU A 226 9.73 -1.14 8.29
N ALA A 227 9.37 -1.11 7.02
CA ALA A 227 8.03 -1.48 6.58
C ALA A 227 7.76 -3.00 6.70
N ARG A 228 8.79 -3.85 6.58
CA ARG A 228 8.71 -5.28 6.91
C ARG A 228 8.42 -5.50 8.40
N SER A 229 8.97 -4.68 9.28
CA SER A 229 8.66 -4.76 10.72
C SER A 229 7.18 -4.48 10.99
N ALA A 230 6.59 -3.50 10.31
CA ALA A 230 5.15 -3.22 10.40
C ALA A 230 4.30 -4.39 9.84
N LEU A 231 4.74 -5.03 8.75
CA LEU A 231 4.07 -6.22 8.22
C LEU A 231 4.16 -7.40 9.19
N ALA A 232 5.29 -7.58 9.89
CA ALA A 232 5.46 -8.63 10.88
C ALA A 232 4.52 -8.44 12.09
N LEU A 233 4.29 -7.20 12.52
CA LEU A 233 3.28 -6.88 13.54
C LEU A 233 1.87 -7.25 13.06
N LEU A 234 1.50 -6.84 11.84
CA LEU A 234 0.22 -7.23 11.24
C LEU A 234 0.06 -8.75 11.19
N ARG A 235 1.09 -9.48 10.76
CA ARG A 235 1.07 -10.95 10.73
C ARG A 235 0.79 -11.54 12.11
N THR A 236 1.47 -11.04 13.14
CA THR A 236 1.33 -11.51 14.53
C THR A 236 -0.09 -11.30 15.03
N SER A 237 -0.62 -10.09 14.85
CA SER A 237 -2.01 -9.73 15.18
C SER A 237 -3.04 -10.63 14.45
N LEU A 238 -2.81 -10.92 13.16
CA LEU A 238 -3.67 -11.85 12.42
C LEU A 238 -3.62 -13.27 12.97
N THR A 239 -2.46 -13.77 13.37
CA THR A 239 -2.33 -15.11 13.95
C THR A 239 -2.88 -15.23 15.38
N GLU A 240 -2.95 -14.12 16.11
CA GLU A 240 -3.58 -14.06 17.45
C GLU A 240 -5.11 -14.06 17.36
N HIS A 241 -5.67 -13.40 16.35
CA HIS A 241 -7.11 -13.21 16.21
C HIS A 241 -7.79 -14.21 15.27
N PHE A 242 -7.07 -14.87 14.37
CA PHE A 242 -7.63 -15.78 13.37
C PHE A 242 -6.82 -17.07 13.29
N THR A 243 -7.53 -18.20 13.24
CA THR A 243 -6.90 -19.49 13.00
C THR A 243 -6.74 -19.74 11.49
N LEU A 244 -5.82 -20.64 11.12
CA LEU A 244 -5.71 -21.09 9.73
C LEU A 244 -7.02 -21.73 9.24
N GLU A 245 -7.74 -22.41 10.13
CA GLU A 245 -9.04 -23.02 9.83
C GLU A 245 -10.10 -21.96 9.48
N ASP A 246 -10.13 -20.84 10.21
CA ASP A 246 -11.00 -19.69 9.90
C ASP A 246 -10.77 -19.17 8.47
N ILE A 247 -9.52 -19.17 8.02
CA ILE A 247 -9.13 -18.69 6.69
C ILE A 247 -9.52 -19.73 5.62
N LEU A 248 -9.18 -21.00 5.82
CA LEU A 248 -9.41 -22.09 4.86
C LEU A 248 -10.91 -22.39 4.64
N LEU A 249 -11.73 -22.23 5.67
CA LEU A 249 -13.18 -22.43 5.57
C LEU A 249 -13.86 -21.43 4.63
N GLU A 250 -13.29 -20.24 4.41
CA GLU A 250 -13.83 -19.29 3.43
C GLU A 250 -13.34 -19.60 2.01
N PHE A 251 -12.08 -19.99 1.84
CA PHE A 251 -11.53 -20.38 0.52
C PHE A 251 -12.19 -21.63 -0.06
N SER A 252 -12.58 -22.59 0.77
CA SER A 252 -13.33 -23.78 0.33
C SER A 252 -14.77 -23.47 -0.09
N ARG A 253 -15.35 -22.33 0.31
CA ARG A 253 -16.73 -21.93 0.01
C ARG A 253 -16.87 -21.11 -1.28
N LYS A 254 -15.81 -20.46 -1.75
CA LYS A 254 -15.79 -19.72 -3.02
C LYS A 254 -14.91 -20.48 -4.02
N PRO A 255 -15.48 -21.20 -5.00
CA PRO A 255 -14.67 -21.64 -6.13
C PRO A 255 -14.06 -20.42 -6.82
N PRO A 256 -12.79 -20.50 -7.27
CA PRO A 256 -12.13 -19.39 -7.95
C PRO A 256 -12.97 -19.00 -9.17
N ARG A 257 -13.35 -17.72 -9.24
CA ARG A 257 -13.89 -17.14 -10.46
C ARG A 257 -12.71 -16.91 -11.39
N HIS A 258 -12.54 -17.83 -12.34
CA HIS A 258 -11.62 -17.69 -13.47
C HIS A 258 -12.19 -16.72 -14.50
#